data_AF-A0AAD4I024-F1
#
_entry.id   AF-A0AAD4I024-F1
#
_cell.length_a   1.000
_cell.length_b   1.000
_cell.length_c   1.000
_cell.angle_alpha   90.00
_cell.angle_beta   90.00
_cell.angle_gamma   90.00
#
_symmetry.space_group_name_H-M   'P 1'
#
loop_
_entity.id
_entity.type
_entity.pdbx_description
1 polymer ?
#
loop_
_entity_poly.entity_id
_entity_poly.type
_entity_poly.pdbx_seq_one_letter_code
_entity_poly.pdbx_strand_id
1 'polypeptide(L)'
;MADAQDDEVRERLKAALWFSIGKMVDQESLQRNRNATPQFIGALTDMSFSQHAGRTTVTTDDVLLLARRNQDLYSVIKDVVDREKAAKVKKGKGKGRG
;
A
#
# COMPACT_ATOMS: atom_id res chain seq x y z
N MET A 1 -16.27 6.84 27.35
CA MET A 1 -17.46 7.05 26.50
C MET A 1 -17.07 7.63 25.14
N ALA A 2 -16.16 8.61 25.05
CA ALA A 2 -15.64 9.13 23.77
C ALA A 2 -14.81 8.09 22.99
N ASP A 3 -13.83 7.44 23.64
CA ASP A 3 -12.99 6.39 23.02
C ASP A 3 -13.78 5.28 22.30
N ALA A 4 -14.90 4.83 22.87
CA ALA A 4 -15.69 3.74 22.30
C ALA A 4 -16.39 4.12 20.97
N GLN A 5 -16.77 5.39 20.81
CA GLN A 5 -17.35 5.87 19.55
C GLN A 5 -16.27 6.06 18.49
N ASP A 6 -15.09 6.54 18.88
CA ASP A 6 -13.94 6.65 17.99
C ASP A 6 -13.50 5.27 17.48
N ASP A 7 -13.46 4.25 18.33
CA ASP A 7 -13.15 2.87 17.93
C ASP A 7 -14.22 2.26 17.00
N GLU A 8 -15.51 2.51 17.23
CA GLU A 8 -16.58 2.01 16.35
C GLU A 8 -16.54 2.68 14.97
N VAL A 9 -16.32 4.00 14.92
CA VAL A 9 -16.12 4.75 13.68
C VAL A 9 -14.88 4.23 12.95
N ARG A 10 -13.81 3.96 13.68
CA ARG A 10 -12.56 3.44 13.17
C ARG A 10 -12.73 2.06 12.53
N GLU A 11 -13.44 1.14 13.18
CA GLU A 11 -13.74 -0.19 12.62
C GLU A 11 -14.66 -0.11 11.39
N ARG A 12 -15.66 0.78 11.39
CA ARG A 12 -16.51 1.02 10.21
C ARG A 12 -15.73 1.56 9.02
N LEU A 13 -14.83 2.50 9.25
CA LEU A 13 -13.95 3.05 8.21
C LEU A 13 -13.00 1.98 7.68
N LYS A 14 -12.44 1.15 8.57
CA LYS A 14 -11.58 0.02 8.20
C LYS A 14 -12.31 -1.00 7.33
N ALA A 15 -13.56 -1.33 7.66
CA ALA A 15 -14.39 -2.23 6.85
C ALA A 15 -14.73 -1.64 5.48
N ALA A 16 -15.10 -0.36 5.42
CA ALA A 16 -15.40 0.34 4.16
C ALA A 16 -14.16 0.42 3.24
N LEU A 17 -12.99 0.66 3.85
CA LEU A 17 -11.71 0.65 3.16
C LEU A 17 -11.34 -0.74 2.64
N TRP A 18 -11.50 -1.78 3.46
CA TRP A 18 -11.26 -3.17 3.07
C TRP A 18 -12.10 -3.56 1.85
N PHE A 19 -13.38 -3.18 1.85
CA PHE A 19 -14.27 -3.41 0.72
C PHE A 19 -13.81 -2.67 -0.55
N SER A 20 -13.44 -1.39 -0.42
CA SER A 20 -12.99 -0.57 -1.54
C SER A 20 -11.68 -1.07 -2.13
N ILE A 21 -10.71 -1.43 -1.27
CA ILE A 21 -9.44 -2.03 -1.69
C ILE A 21 -9.68 -3.39 -2.33
N GLY A 22 -10.56 -4.22 -1.77
CA GLY A 22 -10.94 -5.51 -2.36
C GLY A 22 -11.44 -5.34 -3.80
N LYS A 23 -12.32 -4.36 -4.06
CA LYS A 23 -12.80 -4.05 -5.42
C LYS A 23 -11.69 -3.60 -6.38
N MET A 24 -10.78 -2.74 -5.92
CA MET A 24 -9.64 -2.29 -6.73
C MET A 24 -8.68 -3.45 -7.04
N VAL A 25 -8.39 -4.27 -6.04
CA VAL A 25 -7.53 -5.44 -6.17
C VAL A 25 -8.16 -6.46 -7.11
N ASP A 26 -9.46 -6.74 -6.99
CA ASP A 26 -10.20 -7.63 -7.90
C ASP A 26 -10.07 -7.16 -9.35
N GLN A 27 -10.29 -5.85 -9.60
CA GLN A 27 -10.13 -5.27 -10.94
C GLN A 27 -8.70 -5.41 -11.49
N GLU A 28 -7.69 -5.10 -10.69
CA GLU A 28 -6.28 -5.25 -11.12
C GLU A 28 -5.90 -6.73 -11.33
N SER A 29 -6.45 -7.63 -10.50
CA SER A 29 -6.20 -9.07 -10.58
C SER A 29 -6.76 -9.66 -11.87
N LEU A 30 -7.96 -9.22 -12.27
CA LEU A 30 -8.60 -9.57 -13.55
C LEU A 30 -7.77 -9.05 -14.73
N GLN A 31 -7.33 -7.79 -14.68
CA GLN A 31 -6.51 -7.18 -15.75
C GLN A 31 -5.16 -7.88 -15.92
N ARG A 32 -4.52 -8.28 -14.82
CA ARG A 32 -3.19 -8.91 -14.83
C ARG A 32 -3.23 -10.43 -14.90
N ASN A 33 -4.43 -11.02 -14.96
CA ASN A 33 -4.67 -12.46 -14.93
C ASN A 33 -3.98 -13.15 -13.73
N ARG A 34 -4.08 -12.53 -12.55
CA ARG A 34 -3.52 -13.03 -11.28
C ARG A 34 -4.62 -13.14 -10.23
N ASN A 35 -4.39 -13.94 -9.20
CA ASN A 35 -5.26 -13.99 -8.03
C ASN A 35 -4.64 -13.23 -6.87
N ALA A 36 -5.46 -12.46 -6.15
CA ALA A 36 -5.10 -11.83 -4.90
C ALA A 36 -5.69 -12.61 -3.72
N THR A 37 -4.92 -12.74 -2.64
CA THR A 37 -5.39 -13.43 -1.44
C THR A 37 -6.10 -12.47 -0.48
N PRO A 38 -7.04 -12.95 0.35
CA PRO A 38 -7.65 -12.12 1.39
C PRO A 38 -6.63 -11.49 2.34
N GLN A 39 -5.51 -12.17 2.57
CA GLN A 39 -4.39 -11.68 3.38
C GLN A 39 -3.70 -10.48 2.72
N PHE A 40 -3.58 -10.47 1.39
CA PHE A 40 -3.03 -9.33 0.65
C PHE A 40 -3.94 -8.10 0.73
N ILE A 41 -5.26 -8.29 0.61
CA ILE A 41 -6.26 -7.21 0.76
C ILE A 41 -6.25 -6.67 2.20
N GLY A 42 -6.16 -7.56 3.19
CA GLY A 42 -6.02 -7.18 4.60
C GLY A 42 -4.76 -6.37 4.87
N ALA A 43 -3.62 -6.81 4.33
CA ALA A 43 -2.36 -6.09 4.43
C ALA A 43 -2.44 -4.67 3.84
N LEU A 44 -3.06 -4.50 2.68
CA LEU A 44 -3.26 -3.18 2.05
C LEU A 44 -4.20 -2.27 2.87
N THR A 45 -5.23 -2.87 3.47
CA THR A 45 -6.16 -2.15 4.34
C THR A 45 -5.43 -1.67 5.59
N ASP A 46 -4.70 -2.55 6.27
CA ASP A 46 -3.92 -2.20 7.44
C ASP A 46 -2.81 -1.19 7.11
N MET A 47 -2.23 -1.22 5.90
CA MET A 47 -1.25 -0.22 5.48
C MET A 47 -1.84 1.18 5.32
N SER A 48 -3.03 1.29 4.72
CA SER A 48 -3.69 2.59 4.54
C SER A 48 -4.25 3.15 5.85
N PHE A 49 -4.48 2.26 6.83
CA PHE A 49 -5.05 2.59 8.14
C PHE A 49 -4.02 2.66 9.27
N SER A 50 -2.82 2.13 9.03
CA SER A 50 -1.66 2.33 9.88
C SER A 50 -1.22 3.78 9.69
N GLN A 51 -1.39 4.59 10.73
CA GLN A 51 -0.48 5.70 10.99
C GLN A 51 0.92 5.11 11.23
N HIS A 52 1.57 4.57 10.21
CA HIS A 52 2.88 4.00 10.36
C HIS A 52 3.84 5.17 10.63
N ALA A 53 4.25 5.30 11.90
CA ALA A 53 5.04 6.39 12.45
C ALA A 53 4.37 7.77 12.57
N GLY A 54 3.04 7.84 12.74
CA GLY A 54 2.34 9.14 12.95
C GLY A 54 2.34 10.06 11.73
N ARG A 55 2.60 9.51 10.55
CA ARG A 55 2.61 10.23 9.27
C ARG A 55 1.27 10.10 8.58
N THR A 56 0.80 11.18 7.96
CA THR A 56 -0.41 11.20 7.12
C THR A 56 -0.15 10.77 5.68
N THR A 57 1.12 10.60 5.29
CA THR A 57 1.53 10.22 3.94
C THR A 57 2.20 8.85 3.96
N VAL A 58 1.62 7.93 3.19
CA VAL A 58 2.16 6.59 2.96
C VAL A 58 3.45 6.66 2.15
N THR A 59 4.47 5.96 2.61
CA THR A 59 5.81 5.89 2.00
C THR A 59 6.08 4.52 1.39
N THR A 60 7.15 4.42 0.61
CA THR A 60 7.55 3.13 0.01
C THR A 60 8.05 2.11 1.02
N ASP A 61 8.50 2.57 2.19
CA ASP A 61 8.93 1.71 3.30
C ASP A 61 7.74 0.92 3.86
N ASP A 62 6.57 1.56 3.94
CA ASP A 62 5.34 0.93 4.41
C ASP A 62 4.91 -0.23 3.49
N VAL A 63 5.14 -0.10 2.18
CA VAL A 63 4.83 -1.15 1.18
C VAL A 63 5.78 -2.33 1.34
N LEU A 64 7.07 -2.05 1.55
CA LEU A 64 8.09 -3.07 1.77
C LEU A 64 7.84 -3.82 3.09
N LEU A 65 7.36 -3.12 4.11
CA LEU A 65 7.03 -3.70 5.41
C LEU A 65 5.86 -4.70 5.32
N LEU A 66 4.89 -4.48 4.43
CA LEU A 66 3.83 -5.47 4.15
C LEU A 66 4.39 -6.76 3.56
N ALA A 67 5.36 -6.62 2.66
CA ALA A 67 5.94 -7.74 1.94
C ALA A 67 6.95 -8.54 2.78
N ARG A 68 7.39 -8.02 3.94
CA ARG A 68 8.45 -8.64 4.78
C ARG A 68 8.21 -10.10 5.16
N ARG A 69 6.95 -10.53 5.22
CA ARG A 69 6.56 -11.91 5.57
C ARG A 69 6.63 -12.89 4.39
N ASN A 70 6.89 -12.40 3.18
CA ASN A 70 7.05 -13.22 1.97
C ASN A 70 8.29 -12.69 1.20
N GLN A 71 9.41 -13.42 1.30
CA GLN A 71 10.70 -13.00 0.74
C GLN A 71 10.67 -12.81 -0.79
N ASP A 72 9.89 -13.64 -1.51
CA ASP A 72 9.74 -13.53 -2.96
C ASP A 72 8.96 -12.26 -3.33
N LEU A 73 7.84 -12.03 -2.63
CA LEU A 73 7.04 -10.81 -2.80
C LEU A 73 7.84 -9.56 -2.43
N TYR A 74 8.63 -9.62 -1.36
CA TYR A 74 9.50 -8.53 -0.93
C TYR A 74 10.52 -8.17 -2.01
N SER A 75 11.17 -9.17 -2.60
CA SER A 75 12.17 -8.96 -3.66
C SER A 75 11.55 -8.32 -4.90
N VAL A 76 10.40 -8.83 -5.36
CA VAL A 76 9.66 -8.26 -6.50
C VAL A 76 9.24 -6.81 -6.23
N ILE A 77 8.69 -6.52 -5.05
CA ILE A 77 8.26 -5.17 -4.71
C ILE A 77 9.47 -4.22 -4.57
N LYS A 78 10.57 -4.69 -3.96
CA LYS A 78 11.79 -3.91 -3.83
C LYS A 78 12.37 -3.54 -5.18
N ASP A 79 12.41 -4.47 -6.13
CA ASP A 79 12.88 -4.19 -7.50
C ASP A 79 12.03 -3.12 -8.18
N VAL A 80 10.70 -3.18 -8.05
CA VAL A 80 9.80 -2.15 -8.59
C VAL A 80 10.06 -0.79 -7.95
N VAL A 81 10.19 -0.74 -6.62
CA VAL A 81 10.48 0.49 -5.87
C VAL A 81 11.80 1.11 -6.31
N ASP A 82 12.85 0.31 -6.44
CA ASP A 82 14.17 0.78 -6.85
C ASP A 82 14.15 1.29 -8.30
N ARG A 83 13.38 0.65 -9.19
CA ARG A 83 13.16 1.10 -10.57
C ARG A 83 12.46 2.45 -10.65
N GLU A 84 11.41 2.64 -9.87
CA GLU A 84 10.64 3.90 -9.79
C GLU A 84 11.49 5.03 -9.20
N LYS A 85 12.27 4.76 -8.15
CA LYS A 85 13.23 5.72 -7.57
C LYS A 85 14.27 6.14 -8.61
N ALA A 86 14.84 5.18 -9.35
CA ALA A 86 15.81 5.47 -10.41
C ALA A 86 15.19 6.29 -11.56
N ALA A 87 13.95 6.00 -11.95
CA ALA A 87 13.23 6.76 -12.97
C ALA A 87 13.01 8.23 -12.55
N LYS A 88 12.65 8.47 -11.29
CA LYS A 88 12.49 9.83 -10.75
C LYS A 88 13.80 10.63 -10.75
N VAL A 89 14.92 9.99 -10.39
CA VAL A 89 16.25 10.62 -10.44
C VAL A 89 16.64 11.03 -11.87
N LYS A 90 16.37 10.16 -12.86
CA LYS A 90 16.62 10.48 -14.28
C LYS A 90 15.77 11.67 -14.75
N LYS A 91 14.50 11.76 -14.33
CA LYS A 91 13.59 12.84 -14.69
C LYS A 91 14.01 14.19 -14.06
N GLY A 92 14.55 14.17 -12.84
CA GLY A 92 15.08 15.38 -12.17
C GLY A 92 16.35 15.92 -12.82
N LYS A 93 17.26 15.05 -13.30
CA LYS A 93 18.52 15.47 -13.94
C LYS A 93 18.32 16.12 -15.32
N GLY A 94 17.21 15.83 -16.00
CA GLY A 94 16.84 16.46 -17.27
C GLY A 94 16.23 17.86 -17.15
N LYS A 95 15.64 18.21 -16.00
CA LYS A 95 14.99 19.52 -15.79
C LYS A 95 15.93 20.64 -15.33
N GLY A 96 17.14 20.30 -14.86
CA GLY A 96 18.15 21.26 -14.38
C GLY A 96 19.21 21.66 -15.42
N ARG A 97 19.06 21.31 -16.69
CA ARG A 97 20.00 21.63 -17.79
C ARG A 97 19.35 22.40 -18.95
N GLY A 98 18.24 23.10 -18.69
CA GLY A 98 17.56 23.98 -19.64
C GLY A 98 17.59 25.41 -19.14
#